data_AF-A0A521W2T4-F1
#
_entry.id   AF-A0A521W2T4-F1
#
_cell.length_a   1.000
_cell.length_b   1.000
_cell.length_c   1.000
_cell.angle_alpha   90.00
_cell.angle_beta   90.00
_cell.angle_gamma   90.00
#
_symmetry.space_group_name_H-M   'P 1'
#
loop_
_entity.id
_entity.type
_entity.pdbx_description
1 polymer ?
#
loop_
_entity_poly.entity_id
_entity_poly.type
_entity_poly.pdbx_seq_one_letter_code
_entity_poly.pdbx_strand_id
1 'polypeptide(L)'
;MVEPAQLGNFFLLFFSAASVILLGAVYAFMFALARMRNLPRLMPFAYAAYAGLLVSALALAYAANLYSEGLWMALVAVMLIGYFLAPHAAFRLCRATH
;
A
#
# COMPACT_ATOMS: atom_id res chain seq x y z
N MET A 1 -19.36 13.78 -25.93
CA MET A 1 -19.27 12.33 -26.17
C MET A 1 -18.15 11.84 -25.27
N VAL A 2 -18.48 11.20 -24.15
CA VAL A 2 -17.42 10.66 -23.27
C VAL A 2 -16.96 9.37 -23.89
N GLU A 3 -15.69 9.30 -24.32
CA GLU A 3 -15.15 8.07 -24.88
C GLU A 3 -15.16 6.98 -23.79
N PRO A 4 -15.70 5.78 -24.06
CA PRO A 4 -15.77 4.70 -23.07
C PRO A 4 -14.39 4.30 -22.54
N ALA A 5 -13.32 4.59 -23.29
CA ALA A 5 -11.94 4.42 -22.86
C ALA A 5 -11.54 5.28 -21.64
N GLN A 6 -12.09 6.49 -21.49
CA GLN A 6 -11.78 7.37 -20.35
C GLN A 6 -12.44 6.91 -19.05
N LEU A 7 -13.66 6.35 -19.11
CA LEU A 7 -14.33 5.79 -17.92
C LEU A 7 -13.58 4.58 -17.36
N GLY A 8 -13.07 3.70 -18.23
CA GLY A 8 -12.32 2.52 -17.81
C GLY A 8 -11.08 2.89 -16.99
N ASN A 9 -10.31 3.87 -17.45
CA ASN A 9 -9.15 4.37 -16.71
C ASN A 9 -9.55 5.06 -15.40
N PHE A 10 -10.67 5.80 -15.37
CA PHE A 10 -11.14 6.45 -14.14
C PHE A 10 -11.48 5.42 -13.04
N PHE A 11 -12.24 4.37 -13.36
CA PHE A 11 -12.56 3.33 -12.38
C PHE A 11 -11.32 2.58 -11.93
N LEU A 12 -10.41 2.24 -12.84
CA LEU A 12 -9.16 1.54 -12.48
C LEU A 12 -8.31 2.41 -11.55
N LEU A 13 -8.20 3.71 -11.84
CA LEU A 13 -7.51 4.68 -10.99
C LEU A 13 -8.15 4.78 -9.60
N PHE A 14 -9.48 4.96 -9.55
CA PHE A 14 -10.24 5.09 -8.32
C PHE A 14 -10.14 3.83 -7.44
N PHE A 15 -10.43 2.66 -8.01
CA PHE A 15 -10.37 1.39 -7.28
C PHE A 15 -8.95 1.07 -6.84
N SER A 16 -7.94 1.29 -7.69
CA SER A 16 -6.55 1.04 -7.31
C SER A 16 -6.11 1.96 -6.17
N ALA A 17 -6.45 3.25 -6.22
CA ALA A 17 -6.16 4.18 -5.13
C ALA A 17 -6.88 3.79 -3.82
N ALA A 18 -8.16 3.43 -3.90
CA ALA A 18 -8.91 2.97 -2.74
C ALA A 18 -8.32 1.67 -2.16
N SER A 19 -7.93 0.72 -3.01
CA SER A 19 -7.28 -0.52 -2.59
C SER A 19 -5.93 -0.27 -1.92
N VAL A 20 -5.11 0.67 -2.43
CA VAL A 20 -3.84 1.05 -1.78
C VAL A 20 -4.09 1.52 -0.34
N ILE A 21 -5.07 2.41 -0.13
CA ILE A 21 -5.38 2.94 1.21
C ILE A 21 -5.89 1.82 2.12
N LEU A 22 -6.86 1.03 1.64
CA LEU A 22 -7.48 -0.04 2.43
C LEU A 22 -6.47 -1.12 2.82
N LEU A 23 -5.67 -1.60 1.86
CA LEU A 23 -4.67 -2.64 2.08
C LEU A 23 -3.52 -2.14 2.94
N GLY A 24 -3.15 -0.86 2.82
CA GLY A 24 -2.16 -0.22 3.69
C GLY A 24 -2.62 -0.15 5.14
N ALA A 25 -3.89 0.22 5.36
CA ALA A 25 -4.49 0.23 6.69
C ALA A 25 -4.58 -1.19 7.28
N VAL A 26 -5.01 -2.18 6.49
CA VAL A 26 -5.08 -3.59 6.90
C VAL A 26 -3.69 -4.12 7.24
N TYR A 27 -2.67 -3.82 6.43
CA TYR A 27 -1.29 -4.19 6.71
C TYR A 27 -0.81 -3.63 8.06
N ALA A 28 -0.97 -2.33 8.28
CA ALA A 28 -0.57 -1.68 9.52
C ALA A 28 -1.33 -2.24 10.74
N PHE A 29 -2.64 -2.47 10.60
CA PHE A 29 -3.48 -3.02 11.66
C PHE A 29 -3.09 -4.46 12.00
N MET A 30 -2.93 -5.34 11.01
CA MET A 30 -2.52 -6.72 11.24
C MET A 30 -1.12 -6.82 11.81
N PHE A 31 -0.20 -5.97 11.36
CA PHE A 31 1.15 -5.90 11.92
C PHE A 31 1.14 -5.49 13.39
N ALA A 32 0.41 -4.41 13.72
CA ALA A 32 0.26 -3.95 15.10
C ALA A 32 -0.39 -5.04 15.97
N LEU A 33 -1.48 -5.66 15.50
CA LEU A 33 -2.19 -6.71 16.22
C LEU A 33 -1.32 -7.95 16.45
N ALA A 34 -0.61 -8.41 15.42
CA ALA A 34 0.32 -9.54 15.53
C ALA A 34 1.38 -9.29 16.60
N ARG A 35 1.89 -8.06 16.68
CA ARG A 35 2.96 -7.68 17.58
C ARG A 35 2.49 -7.36 19.00
N MET A 36 1.30 -6.80 19.16
CA MET A 36 0.68 -6.56 20.48
C MET A 36 0.26 -7.86 21.16
N ARG A 37 -0.33 -8.81 20.41
CA ARG A 37 -0.80 -10.09 20.97
C ARG A 37 0.24 -11.22 20.95
N ASN A 38 1.47 -10.96 20.48
CA ASN A 38 2.51 -11.98 20.27
C ASN A 38 2.03 -13.19 19.42
N LEU A 39 1.21 -12.97 18.39
CA LEU A 39 0.78 -14.01 17.45
C LEU A 39 1.62 -13.94 16.16
N PRO A 40 2.72 -14.72 16.03
CA PRO A 40 3.52 -14.74 14.80
C PRO A 40 2.73 -15.28 13.61
N ARG A 41 1.66 -16.04 13.84
CA ARG A 41 0.77 -16.54 12.79
C ARG A 41 0.00 -15.46 12.03
N LEU A 42 -0.12 -14.24 12.57
CA LEU A 42 -0.75 -13.12 11.84
C LEU A 42 0.22 -12.35 10.93
N MET A 43 1.54 -12.52 11.11
CA MET A 43 2.55 -11.88 10.25
C MET A 43 2.42 -12.25 8.77
N PRO A 44 2.23 -13.54 8.37
CA PRO A 44 2.01 -13.89 6.97
C PRO A 44 0.83 -13.15 6.34
N PHE A 45 -0.27 -12.97 7.08
CA PHE A 45 -1.44 -12.23 6.60
C PHE A 45 -1.16 -10.74 6.43
N ALA A 46 -0.38 -10.13 7.34
CA ALA A 46 0.08 -8.76 7.17
C ALA A 46 0.92 -8.62 5.88
N TYR A 47 1.88 -9.53 5.66
CA TYR A 47 2.67 -9.51 4.42
C TYR A 47 1.85 -9.78 3.17
N ALA A 48 0.81 -10.62 3.25
CA ALA A 48 -0.13 -10.81 2.14
C ALA A 48 -0.90 -9.52 1.82
N ALA A 49 -1.36 -8.77 2.84
CA ALA A 49 -1.99 -7.47 2.64
C ALA A 49 -1.01 -6.45 2.00
N TYR A 50 0.25 -6.47 2.42
CA TYR A 50 1.29 -5.63 1.81
C TYR A 50 1.57 -6.01 0.34
N ALA A 51 1.59 -7.32 0.02
CA ALA A 51 1.71 -7.77 -1.37
C ALA A 51 0.51 -7.29 -2.23
N GLY A 52 -0.70 -7.30 -1.66
CA GLY A 52 -1.87 -6.70 -2.29
C GLY A 52 -1.69 -5.20 -2.53
N LEU A 53 -1.20 -4.45 -1.52
CA LEU A 53 -0.92 -3.02 -1.65
C LEU A 53 0.09 -2.74 -2.77
N LEU A 54 1.12 -3.58 -2.91
CA LEU A 54 2.12 -3.47 -3.97
C LEU A 54 1.47 -3.63 -5.35
N VAL A 55 0.62 -4.65 -5.53
CA VAL A 55 -0.12 -4.87 -6.79
C VAL A 55 -1.04 -3.69 -7.09
N SER A 56 -1.79 -3.19 -6.09
CA SER A 56 -2.68 -2.04 -6.26
C SER A 56 -1.92 -0.75 -6.59
N ALA A 57 -0.75 -0.53 -6.00
CA ALA A 57 0.08 0.64 -6.29
C ALA A 57 0.65 0.59 -7.72
N LEU A 58 1.07 -0.59 -8.20
CA LEU A 58 1.52 -0.77 -9.58
C LEU A 58 0.37 -0.61 -10.59
N ALA A 59 -0.82 -1.12 -10.25
CA ALA A 59 -2.02 -0.93 -11.07
C ALA A 59 -2.43 0.55 -11.15
N LEU A 60 -2.30 1.29 -10.04
CA LEU A 60 -2.52 2.73 -10.01
C LEU A 60 -1.50 3.47 -10.88
N ALA A 61 -0.21 3.16 -10.76
CA ALA A 61 0.84 3.75 -11.58
C ALA A 61 0.60 3.50 -13.09
N TYR A 62 0.04 2.33 -13.43
CA TYR A 62 -0.33 1.98 -14.81
C TYR A 62 -1.52 2.79 -15.31
N ALA A 63 -2.62 2.81 -14.56
CA ALA A 63 -3.81 3.60 -14.91
C ALA A 63 -3.52 5.10 -15.00
N ALA A 64 -2.60 5.59 -14.17
CA ALA A 64 -2.21 6.99 -14.14
C ALA A 64 -1.12 7.34 -15.18
N ASN A 65 -0.64 6.35 -15.97
CA ASN A 65 0.40 6.52 -16.99
C ASN A 65 1.74 7.09 -16.45
N LEU A 66 2.02 6.87 -15.16
CA LEU A 66 3.21 7.38 -14.46
C LEU A 66 4.52 6.73 -14.92
N TYR A 67 4.45 5.63 -15.68
CA TYR A 67 5.63 4.93 -16.24
C TYR A 67 6.43 5.78 -17.23
N SER A 68 5.77 6.74 -17.89
CA SER A 68 6.40 7.62 -18.88
C SER A 68 7.37 8.64 -18.25
N GLU A 69 7.18 8.94 -16.97
CA GLU A 69 7.94 9.93 -16.21
C GLU A 69 8.68 9.23 -15.06
N GLY A 70 9.96 8.87 -15.27
CA GLY A 70 10.72 8.03 -14.35
C GLY A 70 10.81 8.53 -12.89
N LEU A 71 10.65 9.84 -12.66
CA LEU A 71 10.57 10.44 -11.32
C LEU A 71 9.35 9.95 -10.53
N TRP A 72 8.19 9.80 -11.17
CA TRP A 72 6.97 9.34 -10.49
C TRP A 72 7.05 7.87 -10.12
N MET A 73 7.64 7.05 -11.00
CA MET A 73 7.94 5.65 -10.71
C MET A 73 8.87 5.51 -9.49
N ALA A 74 9.92 6.35 -9.43
CA ALA A 74 10.82 6.39 -8.28
C ALA A 74 10.08 6.81 -6.99
N LEU A 75 9.17 7.78 -7.07
CA LEU A 75 8.35 8.22 -5.94
C LEU A 75 7.44 7.10 -5.43
N VAL A 76 6.79 6.34 -6.32
CA VAL A 76 6.00 5.15 -5.96
C VAL A 76 6.88 4.10 -5.26
N ALA A 77 8.08 3.85 -5.76
CA ALA A 77 9.00 2.91 -5.13
C ALA A 77 9.43 3.35 -3.72
N VAL A 78 9.75 4.64 -3.56
CA VAL A 78 10.07 5.23 -2.24
C VAL A 78 8.88 5.12 -1.29
N MET A 79 7.66 5.40 -1.76
CA MET A 79 6.45 5.27 -0.95
C MET A 79 6.22 3.82 -0.52
N LEU A 80 6.40 2.83 -1.40
CA LEU A 80 6.27 1.42 -1.05
C LEU A 80 7.27 1.03 0.06
N ILE A 81 8.54 1.40 -0.11
CA ILE A 81 9.58 1.16 0.91
C ILE A 81 9.20 1.83 2.24
N GLY A 82 8.72 3.07 2.18
CA GLY A 82 8.24 3.82 3.34
C GLY A 82 7.08 3.11 4.04
N TYR A 83 6.08 2.63 3.28
CA TYR A 83 4.93 1.92 3.83
C TYR A 83 5.32 0.60 4.50
N PHE A 84 6.32 -0.10 4.00
CA PHE A 84 6.85 -1.30 4.67
C PHE A 84 7.53 -0.98 6.01
N LEU A 85 8.32 0.09 6.04
CA LEU A 85 9.08 0.50 7.22
C LEU A 85 8.24 1.22 8.27
N ALA A 86 7.15 1.88 7.88
CA ALA A 86 6.32 2.70 8.76
C ALA A 86 5.77 1.95 9.98
N PRO A 87 5.10 0.77 9.86
CA PRO A 87 4.62 0.03 11.02
C PRO A 87 5.75 -0.43 11.94
N HIS A 88 6.91 -0.79 11.38
CA HIS A 88 8.09 -1.19 12.15
C HIS A 88 8.68 -0.02 12.95
N ALA A 89 8.75 1.18 12.34
CA ALA A 89 9.22 2.40 12.99
C ALA A 89 8.24 2.86 14.07
N ALA A 90 6.95 2.92 13.76
CA ALA A 90 5.89 3.28 14.71
C ALA A 90 5.90 2.35 15.94
N PHE A 91 6.02 1.04 15.71
CA PHE A 91 6.07 0.08 16.80
C PHE A 91 7.33 0.22 17.67
N ARG A 92 8.49 0.52 17.08
CA ARG A 92 9.72 0.81 17.84
C ARG A 92 9.57 2.07 18.68
N LEU A 93 8.99 3.13 18.13
CA LEU A 93 8.72 4.37 18.86
C LEU A 93 7.79 4.12 20.04
N CYS A 94 6.68 3.40 19.85
CA CYS A 94 5.74 3.09 20.94
C CYS A 94 6.37 2.25 22.06
N ARG A 95 7.33 1.37 21.76
CA ARG A 95 8.07 0.62 22.80
C ARG A 95 9.16 1.45 23.49
N ALA A 96 9.77 2.42 22.81
CA ALA A 96 10.82 3.24 23.40
C ALA A 96 10.26 4.26 24.40
N THR A 97 8.97 4.58 24.29
CA THR A 97 8.28 5.54 25.16
C THR A 97 7.63 4.92 26.40
N HIS A 98 7.71 3.61 26.59
CA HIS A 98 6.94 2.87 27.60
C HIS A 98 7.82 1.96 28.45
#